data_AF-A0ABD7Q430-F1
#
_entry.id   AF-A0ABD7Q430-F1
#
_cell.length_a   1.000
_cell.length_b   1.000
_cell.length_c   1.000
_cell.angle_alpha   90.00
_cell.angle_beta   90.00
_cell.angle_gamma   90.00
#
_symmetry.space_group_name_H-M   'P 1'
#
loop_
_entity.id
_entity.type
_entity.pdbx_description
1 polymer ?
#
loop_
_entity_poly.entity_id
_entity_poly.type
_entity_poly.pdbx_seq_one_letter_code
_entity_poly.pdbx_strand_id
1 'polypeptide(L)'
;MDADIISFESLLAAQEAAKWSLWTMIGGWVSGLATTVACFIALRSTNSWREQEKYKRIISLKESIFSYKSTLYYVPSDLKPSPEFKDIAFQLQDALDAIHKQCLLLGYDEMPNNEIWKAFLELFELHSELLQGNIKANVLVGATSRLSLLVKTKQ
;
A
#
# COMPACT_ATOMS: atom_id res chain seq x y z
N MET A 1 -4.12 76.26 -20.88
CA MET A 1 -5.19 75.58 -21.62
C MET A 1 -4.76 74.18 -22.06
N ASP A 2 -3.71 74.00 -22.87
CA ASP A 2 -3.24 72.63 -23.24
C ASP A 2 -2.70 71.83 -22.03
N ALA A 3 -1.96 72.49 -21.13
CA ALA A 3 -1.45 71.86 -19.91
C ALA A 3 -2.58 71.42 -18.95
N ASP A 4 -3.70 72.14 -18.93
CA ASP A 4 -4.86 71.83 -18.08
C ASP A 4 -5.64 70.63 -18.63
N ILE A 5 -5.72 70.52 -19.96
CA ILE A 5 -6.37 69.38 -20.64
C ILE A 5 -5.53 68.11 -20.47
N ILE A 6 -4.21 68.19 -20.67
CA ILE A 6 -3.30 67.04 -20.49
C ILE A 6 -3.26 66.60 -19.01
N SER A 7 -3.26 67.54 -18.07
CA SER A 7 -3.32 67.20 -16.64
C SER A 7 -4.66 66.56 -16.26
N PHE A 8 -5.77 66.96 -16.89
CA PHE A 8 -7.07 66.33 -16.68
C PHE A 8 -7.14 64.90 -17.23
N GLU A 9 -6.68 64.68 -18.47
CA GLU A 9 -6.66 63.34 -19.10
C GLU A 9 -5.74 62.36 -18.36
N SER A 10 -4.57 62.83 -17.91
CA SER A 10 -3.66 62.02 -17.11
C SER A 10 -4.25 61.64 -15.74
N LEU A 11 -5.05 62.52 -15.12
CA LEU A 11 -5.76 62.23 -13.88
C LEU A 11 -6.86 61.18 -14.08
N LEU A 12 -7.59 61.26 -15.20
CA LEU A 12 -8.57 60.24 -15.61
C LEU A 12 -7.92 58.88 -15.84
N ALA A 13 -6.82 58.84 -16.59
CA ALA A 13 -6.06 57.61 -16.84
C ALA A 13 -5.49 57.02 -15.53
N ALA A 14 -4.99 57.85 -14.62
CA ALA A 14 -4.52 57.41 -13.30
C ALA A 14 -5.66 56.81 -12.45
N GLN A 15 -6.87 57.37 -12.53
CA GLN A 15 -8.04 56.84 -11.83
C GLN A 15 -8.47 55.48 -12.38
N GLU A 16 -8.49 55.32 -13.70
CA GLU A 16 -8.82 54.04 -14.33
C GLU A 16 -7.76 52.97 -14.03
N ALA A 17 -6.48 53.32 -14.12
CA ALA A 17 -5.39 52.43 -13.75
C ALA A 17 -5.50 51.98 -12.28
N ALA A 18 -5.88 52.88 -11.36
CA ALA A 18 -6.10 52.55 -9.97
C ALA A 18 -7.28 51.57 -9.77
N LYS A 19 -8.38 51.73 -10.52
CA LYS A 19 -9.52 50.78 -10.48
C LYS A 19 -9.11 49.39 -10.96
N TRP A 20 -8.41 49.29 -12.09
CA TRP A 20 -7.92 48.01 -12.60
C TRP A 20 -6.92 47.35 -11.67
N SER A 21 -6.00 48.13 -11.09
CA SER A 21 -5.04 47.65 -10.10
C SER A 21 -5.73 47.02 -8.88
N LEU A 22 -6.82 47.64 -8.39
CA LEU A 22 -7.61 47.10 -7.28
C LEU A 22 -8.26 45.76 -7.65
N TRP A 23 -8.83 45.65 -8.85
CA TRP A 23 -9.40 44.38 -9.34
C TRP A 23 -8.34 43.28 -9.51
N THR A 24 -7.17 43.62 -10.04
CA THR A 24 -6.04 42.68 -10.16
C THR A 24 -5.52 42.25 -8.79
N MET A 25 -5.46 43.16 -7.81
CA MET A 25 -5.08 42.83 -6.44
C MET A 25 -6.05 41.82 -5.82
N ILE A 26 -7.37 42.03 -5.98
CA ILE A 26 -8.39 41.09 -5.52
C ILE A 26 -8.24 39.74 -6.22
N GLY A 27 -8.06 39.74 -7.55
CA GLY A 27 -7.83 38.52 -8.33
C GLY A 27 -6.60 37.74 -7.87
N GLY A 28 -5.51 38.46 -7.56
CA GLY A 28 -4.29 37.87 -6.99
C GLY A 28 -4.52 37.23 -5.62
N TRP A 29 -5.26 37.90 -4.72
CA TRP A 29 -5.62 37.34 -3.41
C TRP A 29 -6.48 36.08 -3.54
N VAL A 30 -7.50 36.10 -4.39
CA VAL A 30 -8.37 34.93 -4.61
C VAL A 30 -7.58 33.77 -5.21
N SER A 31 -6.72 34.04 -6.20
CA SER A 31 -5.84 33.02 -6.78
C SER A 31 -4.89 32.44 -5.75
N GLY A 32 -4.26 33.30 -4.93
CA GLY A 32 -3.37 32.86 -3.85
C GLY A 32 -4.08 31.94 -2.86
N LEU A 33 -5.27 32.33 -2.40
CA LEU A 33 -6.09 31.52 -1.50
C LEU A 33 -6.49 30.18 -2.13
N ALA A 34 -6.92 30.18 -3.39
CA ALA A 34 -7.26 28.96 -4.12
C ALA A 34 -6.06 28.00 -4.21
N THR A 35 -4.87 28.50 -4.52
CA THR A 35 -3.64 27.71 -4.56
C THR A 35 -3.28 27.16 -3.17
N THR A 36 -3.42 27.95 -2.10
CA THR A 36 -3.18 27.47 -0.73
C THR A 36 -4.13 26.33 -0.34
N VAL A 37 -5.42 26.46 -0.66
CA VAL A 37 -6.42 25.42 -0.40
C VAL A 37 -6.10 24.16 -1.21
N ALA A 38 -5.76 24.30 -2.50
CA ALA A 38 -5.37 23.17 -3.34
C ALA A 38 -4.14 22.44 -2.78
N CYS A 39 -3.13 23.18 -2.31
CA CYS A 39 -1.95 22.60 -1.66
C CYS A 39 -2.32 21.80 -0.40
N PHE A 40 -3.20 22.35 0.45
CA PHE A 40 -3.64 21.66 1.65
C PHE A 40 -4.39 20.36 1.35
N ILE A 41 -5.25 20.36 0.33
CA ILE A 41 -5.96 19.16 -0.14
C ILE A 41 -4.96 18.14 -0.70
N ALA A 42 -3.99 18.58 -1.51
CA ALA A 42 -2.97 17.70 -2.08
C ALA A 42 -2.12 17.01 -0.99
N LEU A 43 -1.74 17.76 0.06
CA LEU A 43 -1.02 17.20 1.21
C LEU A 43 -1.85 16.14 1.94
N ARG A 44 -3.14 16.43 2.21
CA ARG A 44 -4.03 15.44 2.83
C ARG A 44 -4.25 14.21 1.96
N SER A 45 -4.44 14.40 0.66
CA SER A 45 -4.61 13.32 -0.30
C SER A 45 -3.38 12.41 -0.32
N THR A 46 -2.18 12.99 -0.32
CA THR A 46 -0.92 12.23 -0.32
C THR A 46 -0.77 11.39 0.94
N ASN A 47 -1.11 11.94 2.12
CA ASN A 47 -1.06 11.19 3.37
C ASN A 47 -2.08 10.04 3.38
N SER A 48 -3.31 10.29 2.93
CA SER A 48 -4.34 9.24 2.85
C SER A 48 -3.95 8.10 1.90
N TRP A 49 -3.23 8.41 0.82
CA TRP A 49 -2.77 7.42 -0.15
C TRP A 49 -1.76 6.45 0.47
N ARG A 50 -0.83 6.97 1.29
CA ARG A 50 0.15 6.13 2.01
C ARG A 50 -0.52 5.15 2.98
N GLU A 51 -1.58 5.57 3.67
CA GLU A 51 -2.34 4.69 4.55
C GLU A 51 -3.11 3.62 3.76
N GLN A 52 -3.72 4.01 2.64
CA GLN A 52 -4.39 3.06 1.74
C GLN A 52 -3.43 2.03 1.16
N GLU A 53 -2.20 2.42 0.79
CA GLU A 53 -1.19 1.48 0.30
C GLU A 53 -0.82 0.43 1.35
N LYS A 54 -0.60 0.86 2.61
CA LYS A 54 -0.34 -0.08 3.71
C LYS A 54 -1.50 -1.06 3.92
N TYR A 55 -2.72 -0.54 3.93
CA TYR A 55 -3.92 -1.36 4.08
C TYR A 55 -4.08 -2.37 2.93
N LYS A 56 -3.88 -1.93 1.68
CA LYS A 56 -3.89 -2.80 0.50
C LYS A 56 -2.84 -3.90 0.57
N ARG A 57 -1.64 -3.60 1.08
CA ARG A 57 -0.60 -4.63 1.27
C ARG A 57 -1.01 -5.68 2.32
N ILE A 58 -1.63 -5.27 3.42
CA ILE A 58 -2.14 -6.21 4.43
C ILE A 58 -3.25 -7.11 3.84
N ILE A 59 -4.15 -6.56 3.02
CA ILE A 59 -5.15 -7.36 2.29
C ILE A 59 -4.46 -8.36 1.38
N SER A 60 -3.47 -7.93 0.59
CA SER A 60 -2.74 -8.82 -0.31
C SER A 60 -2.03 -9.95 0.44
N LEU A 61 -1.48 -9.68 1.63
CA LEU A 61 -0.94 -10.73 2.51
C LEU A 61 -2.02 -11.73 2.95
N LYS A 62 -3.20 -11.25 3.34
CA LYS A 62 -4.33 -12.13 3.71
C LYS A 62 -4.77 -12.99 2.52
N GLU A 63 -4.83 -12.42 1.33
CA GLU A 63 -5.15 -13.13 0.09
C GLU A 63 -4.11 -14.21 -0.22
N SER A 64 -2.80 -13.92 -0.07
CA SER A 64 -1.75 -14.94 -0.27
C SER A 64 -1.81 -16.06 0.75
N ILE A 65 -2.09 -15.75 2.02
CA ILE A 65 -2.27 -16.76 3.08
C ILE A 65 -3.49 -17.64 2.77
N PHE A 66 -4.59 -17.02 2.32
CA PHE A 66 -5.78 -17.74 1.92
C PHE A 66 -5.53 -18.63 0.70
N SER A 67 -4.82 -18.13 -0.31
CA SER A 67 -4.44 -18.91 -1.49
C SER A 67 -3.59 -20.12 -1.11
N TYR A 68 -2.60 -19.95 -0.25
CA TYR A 68 -1.78 -21.05 0.25
C TYR A 68 -2.61 -22.10 1.01
N LYS A 69 -3.50 -21.64 1.90
CA LYS A 69 -4.45 -22.53 2.59
C LYS A 69 -5.36 -23.27 1.61
N SER A 70 -5.81 -22.59 0.55
CA SER A 70 -6.61 -23.21 -0.50
C SER A 70 -5.83 -24.30 -1.23
N THR A 71 -4.57 -24.05 -1.58
CA THR A 71 -3.70 -25.02 -2.23
C THR A 71 -3.49 -26.25 -1.34
N LEU A 72 -3.30 -26.06 -0.03
CA LEU A 72 -3.16 -27.17 0.92
C LEU A 72 -4.33 -28.16 0.93
N TYR A 73 -5.56 -27.74 0.61
CA TYR A 73 -6.70 -28.66 0.54
C TYR A 73 -6.61 -29.65 -0.63
N TYR A 74 -5.86 -29.32 -1.68
CA TYR A 74 -5.66 -30.18 -2.84
C TYR A 74 -4.38 -31.04 -2.73
N VAL A 75 -3.54 -30.78 -1.71
CA VAL A 75 -2.32 -31.55 -1.47
C VAL A 75 -2.70 -32.89 -0.82
N PRO A 76 -2.19 -34.03 -1.34
CA PRO A 76 -2.40 -35.32 -0.69
C PRO A 76 -1.78 -35.33 0.72
N SER A 77 -2.44 -36.00 1.66
CA SER A 77 -2.03 -36.04 3.07
C SER A 77 -0.62 -36.60 3.30
N ASP A 78 -0.14 -37.44 2.40
CA ASP A 78 1.19 -38.05 2.39
C ASP A 78 1.89 -37.65 1.07
N LEU A 79 2.61 -36.54 1.11
CA LEU A 79 3.33 -36.01 -0.05
C LEU A 79 4.73 -36.60 -0.04
N LYS A 80 4.97 -37.62 -0.87
CA LYS A 80 6.32 -38.15 -1.08
C LYS A 80 6.95 -37.44 -2.28
N PRO A 81 8.26 -37.14 -2.25
CA PRO A 81 8.96 -36.59 -3.40
C PRO A 81 8.89 -37.60 -4.55
N SER A 82 7.95 -37.37 -5.46
CA SER A 82 7.65 -38.20 -6.63
C SER A 82 7.41 -37.29 -7.84
N PRO A 83 7.83 -37.68 -9.05
CA PRO A 83 7.54 -36.94 -10.27
C PRO A 83 6.05 -36.63 -10.47
N GLU A 84 5.15 -37.49 -9.96
CA GLU A 84 3.70 -37.32 -10.06
C GLU A 84 3.16 -36.13 -9.26
N PHE A 85 3.86 -35.74 -8.17
CA PHE A 85 3.45 -34.64 -7.31
C PHE A 85 4.22 -33.34 -7.55
N LYS A 86 5.05 -33.33 -8.61
CA LYS A 86 5.91 -32.18 -8.96
C LYS A 86 5.09 -30.90 -9.15
N ASP A 87 4.01 -30.96 -9.91
CA ASP A 87 3.20 -29.78 -10.21
C ASP A 87 2.48 -29.22 -8.97
N ILE A 88 2.02 -30.11 -8.09
CA ILE A 88 1.38 -29.74 -6.81
C ILE A 88 2.42 -29.09 -5.88
N ALA A 89 3.63 -29.65 -5.81
CA ALA A 89 4.73 -29.08 -5.03
C ALA A 89 5.12 -27.68 -5.53
N PHE A 90 5.18 -27.46 -6.85
CA PHE A 90 5.41 -26.13 -7.41
C PHE A 90 4.30 -25.15 -7.08
N GLN A 91 3.03 -25.53 -7.24
CA GLN A 91 1.91 -24.66 -6.89
C GLN A 91 1.90 -24.28 -5.40
N LEU A 92 2.29 -25.22 -4.54
CA LEU A 92 2.38 -24.96 -3.10
C LEU A 92 3.56 -24.04 -2.77
N GLN A 93 4.71 -24.22 -3.43
CA GLN A 93 5.88 -23.34 -3.30
C GLN A 93 5.56 -21.93 -3.79
N ASP A 94 4.93 -21.79 -4.97
CA ASP A 94 4.52 -20.49 -5.53
C ASP A 94 3.58 -19.73 -4.57
N ALA A 95 2.65 -20.45 -3.93
CA ALA A 95 1.75 -19.87 -2.95
C ALA A 95 2.47 -19.46 -1.65
N LEU A 96 3.50 -20.18 -1.22
CA LEU A 96 4.33 -19.79 -0.08
C LEU A 96 5.20 -18.58 -0.41
N ASP A 97 5.79 -18.54 -1.60
CA ASP A 97 6.60 -17.43 -2.10
C ASP A 97 5.77 -16.15 -2.23
N ALA A 98 4.49 -16.26 -2.57
CA ALA A 98 3.56 -15.14 -2.52
C ALA A 98 3.44 -14.56 -1.09
N ILE A 99 3.32 -15.41 -0.06
CA ILE A 99 3.31 -14.95 1.35
C ILE A 99 4.65 -14.29 1.70
N HIS A 100 5.77 -14.94 1.36
CA HIS A 100 7.11 -14.44 1.63
C HIS A 100 7.30 -13.03 1.04
N LYS A 101 6.95 -12.85 -0.24
CA LYS A 101 7.01 -11.56 -0.93
C LYS A 101 6.22 -10.49 -0.19
N GLN A 102 5.01 -10.79 0.26
CA GLN A 102 4.21 -9.79 1.00
C GLN A 102 4.81 -9.45 2.37
N CYS A 103 5.39 -10.41 3.07
CA CYS A 103 6.11 -10.17 4.33
C CYS A 103 7.32 -9.23 4.14
N LEU A 104 8.12 -9.44 3.08
CA LEU A 104 9.25 -8.56 2.74
C LEU A 104 8.77 -7.15 2.34
N LEU A 105 7.72 -7.06 1.53
CA LEU A 105 7.14 -5.77 1.12
C LEU A 105 6.54 -4.97 2.29
N LEU A 106 6.20 -5.64 3.40
CA LEU A 106 5.75 -5.02 4.64
C LEU A 106 6.91 -4.74 5.62
N GLY A 107 8.14 -5.14 5.28
CA GLY A 107 9.35 -4.97 6.09
C GLY A 107 9.31 -5.78 7.39
N TYR A 108 8.62 -6.92 7.41
CA TYR A 108 8.50 -7.73 8.63
C TYR A 108 9.80 -8.45 9.00
N ASP A 109 10.68 -8.68 8.04
CA ASP A 109 12.02 -9.27 8.20
C ASP A 109 13.00 -8.32 8.92
N GLU A 110 12.90 -7.02 8.67
CA GLU A 110 13.74 -6.00 9.30
C GLU A 110 13.39 -5.75 10.79
N MET A 111 12.27 -6.31 11.26
CA MET A 111 11.74 -6.09 12.60
C MET A 111 12.16 -7.23 13.56
N PRO A 112 13.12 -7.02 14.49
CA PRO A 112 13.77 -8.10 15.25
C PRO A 112 12.85 -8.90 16.20
N ASN A 113 11.62 -8.45 16.42
CA ASN A 113 10.62 -9.14 17.25
C ASN A 113 9.24 -9.27 16.59
N ASN A 114 9.20 -9.28 15.26
CA ASN A 114 7.94 -9.41 14.55
C ASN A 114 7.39 -10.85 14.62
N GLU A 115 6.30 -11.01 15.37
CA GLU A 115 5.59 -12.30 15.49
C GLU A 115 5.06 -12.85 14.17
N ILE A 116 4.70 -12.00 13.21
CA ILE A 116 4.24 -12.42 11.87
C ILE A 116 5.41 -13.04 11.11
N TRP A 117 6.59 -12.40 11.17
CA TRP A 117 7.79 -12.95 10.54
C TRP A 117 8.20 -14.29 11.16
N LYS A 118 8.20 -14.38 12.50
CA LYS A 118 8.48 -15.63 13.22
C LYS A 118 7.48 -16.74 12.83
N ALA A 119 6.19 -16.43 12.77
CA ALA A 119 5.17 -17.38 12.35
C ALA A 119 5.28 -17.79 10.88
N PHE A 120 5.74 -16.88 10.00
CA PHE A 120 6.04 -17.21 8.61
C PHE A 120 7.26 -18.14 8.50
N LEU A 121 8.34 -17.89 9.25
CA LEU A 121 9.50 -18.78 9.27
C LEU A 121 9.14 -20.18 9.75
N GLU A 122 8.33 -20.30 10.80
CA GLU A 122 7.79 -21.58 11.27
C GLU A 122 6.98 -22.29 10.16
N LEU A 123 6.14 -21.55 9.43
CA LEU A 123 5.40 -22.11 8.29
C LEU A 123 6.33 -22.56 7.15
N PHE A 124 7.38 -21.80 6.87
CA PHE A 124 8.36 -22.09 5.85
C PHE A 124 9.17 -23.36 6.17
N GLU A 125 9.59 -23.53 7.42
CA GLU A 125 10.28 -24.74 7.90
C GLU A 125 9.36 -25.97 7.76
N LEU A 126 8.12 -25.89 8.25
CA LEU A 126 7.15 -26.98 8.11
C LEU A 126 6.84 -27.28 6.63
N HIS A 127 6.75 -26.27 5.77
CA HIS A 127 6.56 -26.48 4.34
C HIS A 127 7.72 -27.27 3.73
N SER A 128 8.96 -26.92 4.07
CA SER A 128 10.14 -27.66 3.61
C SER A 128 10.11 -29.13 4.06
N GLU A 129 9.72 -29.38 5.30
CA GLU A 129 9.56 -30.75 5.82
C GLU A 129 8.45 -31.53 5.09
N LEU A 130 7.36 -30.87 4.70
CA LEU A 130 6.29 -31.50 3.91
C LEU A 130 6.79 -31.88 2.52
N LEU A 131 7.52 -30.99 1.84
CA LEU A 131 8.07 -31.28 0.50
C LEU A 131 9.09 -32.44 0.52
N GLN A 132 9.76 -32.63 1.65
CA GLN A 132 10.64 -33.78 1.88
C GLN A 132 9.89 -35.07 2.23
N GLY A 133 8.59 -34.99 2.51
CA GLY A 133 7.75 -36.12 2.93
C GLY A 133 7.94 -36.53 4.39
N ASN A 134 8.50 -35.65 5.23
CA ASN A 134 8.74 -35.92 6.64
C ASN A 134 7.49 -35.69 7.50
N ILE A 135 6.59 -34.82 7.06
CA ILE A 135 5.36 -34.46 7.78
C ILE A 135 4.13 -34.52 6.88
N LYS A 136 2.96 -34.53 7.52
CA LYS A 136 1.66 -34.55 6.84
C LYS A 136 1.14 -33.13 6.64
N ALA A 137 0.37 -32.93 5.56
CA ALA A 137 -0.19 -31.61 5.20
C ALA A 137 -1.09 -30.98 6.29
N ASN A 138 -1.69 -31.79 7.17
CA ASN A 138 -2.55 -31.31 8.25
C ASN A 138 -1.82 -30.45 9.29
N VAL A 139 -0.52 -30.66 9.50
CA VAL A 139 0.30 -29.87 10.43
C VAL A 139 0.40 -28.42 9.96
N LEU A 140 0.51 -28.21 8.65
CA LEU A 140 0.60 -26.88 8.04
C LEU A 140 -0.68 -26.06 8.17
N VAL A 141 -1.84 -26.71 8.29
CA VAL A 141 -3.13 -26.02 8.47
C VAL A 141 -3.14 -25.24 9.80
N GLY A 142 -2.52 -25.80 10.85
CA GLY A 142 -2.37 -25.14 12.15
C GLY A 142 -1.48 -23.90 12.07
N ALA A 143 -0.27 -24.06 11.50
CA ALA A 143 0.69 -22.96 11.32
C ALA A 143 0.12 -21.82 10.44
N THR A 144 -0.56 -22.18 9.35
CA THR A 144 -1.21 -21.20 8.45
C THR A 144 -2.33 -20.43 9.18
N SER A 145 -3.10 -21.12 10.03
CA SER A 145 -4.16 -20.48 10.82
C SER A 145 -3.59 -19.52 11.87
N ARG A 146 -2.48 -19.87 12.51
CA ARG A 146 -1.76 -18.99 13.44
C ARG A 146 -1.26 -17.73 12.76
N LEU A 147 -0.62 -17.86 11.59
CA LEU A 147 -0.17 -16.71 10.79
C LEU A 147 -1.36 -15.80 10.42
N SER A 148 -2.47 -16.39 9.96
CA SER A 148 -3.69 -15.65 9.64
C SER A 148 -4.28 -14.89 10.83
N LEU A 149 -4.21 -15.44 12.04
CA LEU A 149 -4.69 -14.78 13.25
C LEU A 149 -3.82 -13.57 13.62
N LEU A 150 -2.50 -13.72 13.55
CA LEU A 150 -1.55 -12.63 13.86
C LEU A 150 -1.70 -11.44 12.90
N VAL A 151 -1.94 -11.71 11.62
CA VAL A 151 -2.21 -10.66 10.61
C VAL A 151 -3.55 -9.97 10.87
N LYS A 152 -4.51 -10.63 11.53
CA LYS A 152 -5.82 -10.05 11.89
C LYS A 152 -5.75 -9.19 13.16
N THR A 153 -4.93 -9.55 14.14
CA THR A 153 -4.86 -8.86 15.45
C THR A 153 -4.00 -7.59 15.45
N LYS A 154 -3.12 -7.40 14.47
CA LYS A 154 -2.24 -6.21 14.37
C LYS A 154 -2.81 -5.06 13.50
N GLN A 155 -4.10 -5.09 13.16
CA GLN A 155 -4.84 -3.94 12.59
C GLN A 155 -5.48 -3.12 13.71
#